data_AF-A0A382AWN6-F1
#
_entry.id   AF-A0A382AWN6-F1
#
_cell.length_a   1.000
_cell.length_b   1.000
_cell.length_c   1.000
_cell.angle_alpha   90.00
_cell.angle_beta   90.00
_cell.angle_gamma   90.00
#
_symmetry.space_group_name_H-M   'P 1'
#
loop_
_entity.id
_entity.type
_entity.pdbx_description
1 polymer ?
#
loop_
_entity_poly.entity_id
_entity_poly.type
_entity_poly.pdbx_seq_one_letter_code
_entity_poly.pdbx_strand_id
1 'polypeptide(L)' 'MPIAEPKPKSVETETSPEKISGGHLVAKALKAEGVEVIFTLCGGHIIDIYDGCLDEGIDIIDVRHEQVAAHAADG' A
#
# COMPACT_ATOMS: atom_id res chain seq x y z
N MET A 1 20.97 53.69 8.15
CA MET A 1 21.15 52.76 7.01
C MET A 1 20.40 51.49 7.36
N PRO A 2 19.41 51.04 6.57
CA PRO A 2 18.73 49.79 6.87
C PRO A 2 19.63 48.62 6.47
N ILE A 3 19.92 47.75 7.44
CA ILE A 3 20.50 46.43 7.21
C ILE A 3 19.45 45.59 6.46
N ALA A 4 19.79 45.15 5.25
CA ALA A 4 18.94 44.26 4.50
C ALA A 4 18.82 42.92 5.24
N GLU A 5 17.59 42.51 5.54
CA GLU A 5 17.30 41.20 6.12
C GLU A 5 17.70 40.09 5.12
N PRO A 6 18.33 39.00 5.59
CA PRO A 6 18.64 37.87 4.72
C PRO A 6 17.33 37.21 4.30
N LYS A 7 17.03 37.26 2.99
CA LYS A 7 15.89 36.54 2.41
C LYS A 7 16.02 35.04 2.71
N PRO A 8 14.93 34.36 3.11
CA PRO A 8 14.96 32.91 3.33
C PRO A 8 15.35 32.23 2.01
N LYS A 9 16.38 31.37 2.07
CA LYS A 9 16.74 30.52 0.94
C LYS A 9 15.56 29.59 0.65
N SER A 10 15.07 29.63 -0.58
CA SER A 10 14.11 28.66 -1.12
C SER A 10 14.69 27.27 -0.95
N VAL A 11 14.10 26.48 -0.05
CA VAL A 11 14.44 25.07 0.13
C VAL A 11 13.83 24.34 -1.06
N GLU A 12 14.66 24.00 -2.03
CA GLU A 12 14.35 23.00 -3.04
C GLU A 12 14.16 21.68 -2.30
N THR A 13 12.91 21.22 -2.16
CA THR A 13 12.61 19.92 -1.57
C THR A 13 13.12 18.84 -2.51
N GLU A 14 14.33 18.34 -2.26
CA GLU A 14 14.78 17.06 -2.79
C GLU A 14 13.70 16.02 -2.47
N THR A 15 13.01 15.53 -3.51
CA THR A 15 11.98 14.52 -3.37
C THR A 15 12.66 13.22 -3.01
N SER A 16 12.88 13.03 -1.71
CA SER A 16 13.22 11.74 -1.14
C SER A 16 12.15 10.75 -1.62
N PRO A 17 12.50 9.54 -2.08
CA PRO A 17 11.48 8.59 -2.50
C PRO A 17 10.47 8.44 -1.37
N GLU A 18 9.21 8.69 -1.69
CA GLU A 18 8.12 8.59 -0.73
C GLU A 18 8.18 7.19 -0.11
N LYS A 19 8.25 7.13 1.22
CA LYS A 19 8.35 5.84 1.91
C LYS A 19 7.04 5.09 1.69
N ILE A 20 7.13 3.98 0.99
CA ILE A 20 6.01 3.06 0.76
C ILE A 20 6.07 1.89 1.74
N SER A 21 4.92 1.44 2.23
CA SER A 21 4.83 0.23 3.07
C SER A 21 5.12 -1.03 2.26
N GLY A 22 5.63 -2.07 2.93
CA GLY A 22 5.82 -3.37 2.29
C GLY A 22 4.51 -3.96 1.78
N GLY A 23 3.40 -3.72 2.49
CA GLY A 23 2.08 -4.22 2.08
C GLY A 23 1.58 -3.60 0.78
N HIS A 24 1.80 -2.31 0.56
CA HIS A 24 1.45 -1.67 -0.70
C HIS A 24 2.33 -2.15 -1.86
N LEU A 25 3.60 -2.49 -1.61
CA LEU A 25 4.44 -3.12 -2.64
C LEU A 25 3.90 -4.50 -3.04
N VAL A 26 3.37 -5.28 -2.09
CA VAL A 26 2.69 -6.56 -2.39
C VAL A 26 1.46 -6.32 -3.25
N ALA A 27 0.59 -5.37 -2.88
CA ALA A 27 -0.61 -5.06 -3.66
C ALA A 27 -0.30 -4.61 -5.09
N LYS A 28 0.71 -3.75 -5.28
CA LYS A 28 1.20 -3.35 -6.61
C LYS A 28 1.69 -4.53 -7.44
N ALA A 29 2.41 -5.46 -6.82
CA ALA A 29 2.85 -6.67 -7.49
C ALA A 29 1.66 -7.55 -7.89
N LEU A 30 0.69 -7.77 -7.00
CA LEU A 30 -0.54 -8.51 -7.31
C LEU A 30 -1.31 -7.88 -8.48
N LYS A 31 -1.45 -6.55 -8.48
CA LYS A 31 -2.12 -5.83 -9.57
C LYS A 31 -1.40 -5.99 -10.91
N ALA A 32 -0.06 -5.92 -10.90
CA ALA A 32 0.76 -6.11 -12.10
C ALA A 32 0.60 -7.52 -12.70
N GLU A 33 0.37 -8.53 -11.86
CA GLU A 33 0.05 -9.91 -12.28
C GLU A 33 -1.43 -10.10 -12.69
N GLY A 34 -2.24 -9.04 -12.67
CA GLY A 34 -3.64 -9.08 -13.08
C GLY A 34 -4.60 -9.66 -12.04
N VAL A 35 -4.20 -9.70 -10.77
CA VAL A 35 -5.08 -10.16 -9.69
C VAL A 35 -6.20 -9.14 -9.46
N GLU A 36 -7.45 -9.62 -9.46
CA GLU A 36 -8.65 -8.80 -9.23
C GLU A 36 -9.25 -9.01 -7.84
N VAL A 37 -9.06 -10.19 -7.24
CA VAL A 37 -9.63 -10.59 -5.96
C VAL A 37 -8.58 -11.31 -5.11
N ILE A 38 -8.53 -11.06 -3.81
CA ILE A 38 -7.81 -11.88 -2.83
C ILE A 38 -8.76 -12.52 -1.82
N PHE A 39 -8.50 -13.79 -1.49
CA PHE A 39 -9.13 -14.49 -0.38
C PHE A 39 -8.18 -14.53 0.80
N THR A 40 -8.65 -14.12 1.98
CA THR A 40 -7.75 -13.87 3.10
C THR A 40 -8.47 -14.00 4.44
N LEU A 41 -7.72 -14.10 5.53
CA LEU A 41 -8.24 -14.00 6.88
C LEU A 41 -7.55 -12.81 7.57
N CYS A 42 -8.34 -11.87 8.08
CA CYS A 42 -7.80 -10.64 8.65
C CYS A 42 -6.84 -10.89 9.82
N GLY A 43 -5.72 -10.16 9.84
CA GLY A 43 -4.76 -10.17 10.92
C GLY A 43 -3.97 -8.87 10.97
N GLY A 44 -3.62 -8.39 12.17
CA GLY A 44 -2.98 -7.08 12.34
C GLY A 44 -1.64 -6.92 11.60
N HIS A 45 -0.92 -8.00 11.35
CA HIS A 45 0.37 -7.97 10.64
C HIS A 45 0.26 -7.77 9.12
N ILE A 46 -0.91 -8.01 8.54
CA ILE A 46 -1.11 -7.97 7.08
C ILE A 46 -2.02 -6.82 6.64
N ILE A 47 -2.39 -5.91 7.55
CA ILE A 47 -3.36 -4.85 7.26
C ILE A 47 -2.87 -3.90 6.15
N ASP A 48 -1.57 -3.61 6.09
CA ASP A 48 -0.98 -2.75 5.06
C ASP A 48 -1.11 -3.35 3.64
N ILE A 49 -1.30 -4.68 3.52
CA ILE A 49 -1.60 -5.34 2.23
C ILE A 49 -3.05 -5.03 1.85
N TYR A 50 -3.98 -5.02 2.80
CA TYR A 50 -5.39 -4.74 2.53
C TYR A 50 -5.56 -3.30 2.06
N ASP A 51 -4.92 -2.35 2.76
CA ASP A 51 -4.91 -0.94 2.37
C ASP A 51 -4.37 -0.79 0.94
N GLY A 52 -3.25 -1.44 0.64
CA GLY A 52 -2.69 -1.44 -0.72
C GLY A 52 -3.61 -2.07 -1.76
N CYS A 53 -4.30 -3.17 -1.42
CA CYS A 53 -5.25 -3.82 -2.31
C CYS A 53 -6.45 -2.91 -2.61
N LEU A 54 -6.96 -2.19 -1.61
CA LEU A 54 -8.04 -1.22 -1.80
C LEU A 54 -7.60 -0.09 -2.76
N ASP A 55 -6.39 0.44 -2.60
CA ASP A 55 -5.84 1.48 -3.47
C ASP A 55 -5.65 1.01 -4.93
N GLU A 56 -5.21 -0.23 -5.12
CA GLU A 56 -5.02 -0.84 -6.46
C GLU A 56 -6.34 -1.40 -7.07
N GLY A 57 -7.46 -1.26 -6.36
CA GLY A 57 -8.77 -1.74 -6.77
C GLY A 57 -8.84 -3.26 -6.89
N ILE A 58 -8.26 -3.97 -5.91
CA ILE A 58 -8.32 -5.42 -5.74
C ILE A 58 -9.36 -5.71 -4.65
N ASP A 59 -10.36 -6.52 -4.98
CA ASP A 59 -11.42 -6.91 -4.04
C ASP A 59 -10.87 -7.84 -2.95
N ILE A 60 -11.36 -7.66 -1.73
CA ILE A 60 -10.91 -8.42 -0.56
C ILE A 60 -12.07 -9.26 -0.05
N ILE A 61 -11.90 -10.58 -0.07
CA ILE A 61 -12.84 -11.54 0.51
C ILE A 61 -12.23 -12.11 1.79
N ASP A 62 -12.73 -11.61 2.92
CA ASP A 62 -12.34 -12.06 4.25
C ASP A 62 -13.13 -13.30 4.67
N VAL A 63 -12.43 -14.36 5.04
CA VAL A 63 -13.02 -15.63 5.49
C VAL A 63 -12.83 -15.83 6.99
N ARG A 64 -13.38 -16.93 7.53
CA ARG A 64 -13.27 -17.28 8.96
C ARG A 64 -12.25 -18.39 9.24
N HIS A 65 -11.66 -18.96 8.20
CA HIS A 65 -10.62 -19.97 8.31
C HIS A 65 -9.74 -19.94 7.06
N GLU A 66 -8.43 -19.93 7.23
CA GLU A 66 -7.43 -19.89 6.16
C GLU A 66 -7.57 -21.05 5.17
N GLN A 67 -8.01 -22.23 5.62
CA GLN A 67 -8.29 -23.35 4.72
C GLN A 67 -9.38 -22.99 3.71
N VAL A 68 -10.40 -22.22 4.12
CA VAL A 68 -11.46 -21.74 3.22
C VAL A 68 -10.89 -20.74 2.22
N ALA A 69 -9.97 -19.87 2.63
CA ALA A 69 -9.32 -18.93 1.70
C ALA A 69 -8.56 -19.67 0.60
N ALA A 70 -7.79 -20.70 0.97
CA ALA A 70 -7.07 -21.51 0.00
C ALA A 70 -8.02 -22.24 -0.98
N HIS A 71 -9.06 -22.91 -0.46
CA HIS A 71 -10.03 -23.60 -1.31
C HIS A 71 -10.84 -22.64 -2.20
N ALA A 72 -11.11 -21.42 -1.73
CA ALA A 72 -11.81 -20.41 -2.52
C ALA A 72 -10.92 -19.84 -3.64
N ALA A 73 -9.60 -19.75 -3.42
CA ALA A 73 -8.64 -19.32 -4.43
C ALA A 73 -8.33 -20.40 -5.48
N ASP A 74 -8.47 -21.69 -5.13
CA ASP A 74 -8.35 -22.81 -6.07
C ASP A 74 -9.54 -22.95 -7.03
N GLY A 75 -10.67 -22.33 -6.70
CA GLY A 75 -11.99 -22.51 -7.35
C GLY A 75 -12.18 -21.84 -8.70
#